data_AF-A0A965IBV6-F1
#
_entry.id   AF-A0A965IBV6-F1
#
_cell.length_a   1.000
_cell.length_b   1.000
_cell.length_c   1.000
_cell.angle_alpha   90.00
_cell.angle_beta   90.00
_cell.angle_gamma   90.00
#
_symmetry.space_group_name_H-M   'P 1'
#
loop_
_entity.id
_entity.type
_entity.pdbx_description
1 polymer ?
#
loop_
_entity_poly.entity_id
_entity_poly.type
_entity_poly.pdbx_seq_one_letter_code
_entity_poly.pdbx_strand_id
1 'polypeptide(L)'
;MGNKQKTLICFFFLVLQTSLTYAQLGGASLLGNDRLTRLNNQSITSNNGQSYLINSYQTPEKTIIREYINTSNRVFAVAWNSSGPAPLQLILGNYFDRYVAATSMPLTGRAPLRLQDADLVIQTGGQMRSYFGYAYLPLQLPTGFTVEALQ
;
A
#
# COMPACT_ATOMS: atom_id res chain seq x y z
N MET A 1 47.31 -45.82 7.30
CA MET A 1 46.08 -45.75 6.48
C MET A 1 44.97 -45.20 7.36
N GLY A 2 44.20 -44.16 7.07
CA GLY A 2 44.02 -43.35 5.88
C GLY A 2 42.90 -42.36 6.22
N ASN A 3 43.29 -41.10 6.36
CA ASN A 3 42.56 -39.83 6.29
C ASN A 3 41.06 -39.88 5.88
N LYS A 4 40.21 -39.07 6.54
CA LYS A 4 39.49 -37.96 5.88
C LYS A 4 38.63 -37.13 6.85
N GLN A 5 39.08 -35.89 7.00
CA GLN A 5 38.36 -34.71 7.50
C GLN A 5 36.94 -34.62 6.89
N LYS A 6 35.92 -34.50 7.74
CA LYS A 6 34.57 -34.11 7.30
C LYS A 6 34.38 -32.64 7.65
N THR A 7 34.76 -31.78 6.69
CA THR A 7 34.50 -30.34 6.69
C THR A 7 33.02 -30.08 6.91
N LEU A 8 32.67 -29.48 8.04
CA LEU A 8 31.33 -29.01 8.33
C LEU A 8 31.14 -27.68 7.60
N ILE A 9 30.50 -27.73 6.43
CA ILE A 9 30.09 -26.56 5.67
C ILE A 9 28.92 -25.92 6.45
N CYS A 10 29.20 -24.85 7.19
CA CYS A 10 28.16 -23.97 7.71
C CYS A 10 27.45 -23.34 6.50
N PHE A 11 26.28 -23.87 6.17
CA PHE A 11 25.36 -23.29 5.21
C PHE A 11 24.85 -21.97 5.81
N PHE A 12 25.56 -20.88 5.53
CA PHE A 12 25.05 -19.53 5.72
C PHE A 12 23.90 -19.39 4.72
N PHE A 13 22.69 -19.71 5.17
CA PHE A 13 21.46 -19.49 4.43
C PHE A 13 21.23 -17.97 4.39
N LEU A 14 22.03 -17.28 3.57
CA LEU A 14 21.73 -15.93 3.12
C LEU A 14 20.51 -16.08 2.22
N VAL A 15 19.32 -16.10 2.83
CA VAL A 15 18.07 -15.94 2.12
C VAL A 15 18.19 -14.56 1.45
N LEU A 16 18.57 -14.55 0.17
CA LEU A 16 18.32 -13.43 -0.71
C LEU A 16 16.81 -13.26 -0.71
N GLN A 17 16.31 -12.46 0.23
CA GLN A 17 14.96 -11.97 0.21
C GLN A 17 14.90 -11.07 -1.01
N THR A 18 14.63 -11.68 -2.16
CA THR A 18 14.18 -10.94 -3.32
C THR A 18 12.86 -10.35 -2.87
N SER A 19 12.93 -9.13 -2.33
CA SER A 19 11.77 -8.26 -2.18
C SER A 19 11.19 -8.21 -3.58
N LEU A 20 10.14 -9.00 -3.82
CA LEU A 20 9.33 -8.81 -5.00
C LEU A 20 8.79 -7.40 -4.82
N THR A 21 9.40 -6.46 -5.55
CA THR A 21 8.98 -5.07 -5.60
C THR A 21 7.66 -5.08 -6.35
N TYR A 22 6.60 -5.45 -5.64
CA TYR A 22 5.25 -5.36 -6.16
C TYR A 22 4.86 -3.88 -6.22
N ALA A 23 4.05 -3.58 -7.23
CA ALA A 23 3.42 -2.30 -7.35
C ALA A 23 2.28 -2.21 -6.34
N GLN A 24 2.51 -1.59 -5.18
CA GLN A 24 1.60 -1.59 -4.03
C GLN A 24 2.07 -0.60 -2.96
N LEU A 25 1.27 -0.38 -1.91
CA LEU A 25 1.67 0.40 -0.73
C LEU A 25 3.04 -0.05 -0.16
N GLY A 26 3.97 0.89 -0.02
CA GLY A 26 5.36 0.65 0.41
C GLY A 26 6.31 0.17 -0.69
N GLY A 27 5.79 -0.10 -1.89
CA GLY A 27 6.53 -0.59 -3.05
C GLY A 27 6.55 0.39 -4.22
N ALA A 28 6.62 -0.15 -5.44
CA ALA A 28 6.57 0.63 -6.68
C ALA A 28 5.14 1.09 -6.98
N SER A 29 4.99 2.02 -7.93
CA SER A 29 3.68 2.45 -8.43
C SER A 29 3.02 1.38 -9.30
N LEU A 30 1.69 1.31 -9.29
CA LEU A 30 0.85 0.53 -10.20
C LEU A 30 0.92 1.00 -11.66
N LEU A 31 1.66 2.07 -11.97
CA LEU A 31 2.02 2.42 -13.35
C LEU A 31 2.74 1.22 -14.01
N GLY A 32 2.16 0.68 -15.08
CA GLY A 32 2.69 -0.49 -15.80
C GLY A 32 1.85 -1.76 -15.63
N ASN A 33 0.80 -1.73 -14.82
CA ASN A 33 -0.21 -2.78 -14.85
C ASN A 33 -1.16 -2.55 -16.04
N ASP A 34 -1.03 -3.36 -17.08
CA ASP A 34 -1.79 -3.27 -18.33
C ASP A 34 -3.31 -3.43 -18.15
N ARG A 35 -3.75 -3.94 -16.99
CA ARG A 35 -5.18 -4.11 -16.68
C ARG A 35 -5.81 -2.86 -16.09
N LEU A 36 -5.03 -1.82 -15.78
CA LEU A 36 -5.50 -0.56 -15.19
C LEU A 36 -5.54 0.55 -16.23
N THR A 37 -6.66 1.26 -16.32
CA THR A 37 -6.78 2.45 -17.15
C THR A 37 -6.25 3.66 -16.40
N ARG A 38 -5.19 4.30 -16.91
CA ARG A 38 -4.65 5.54 -16.31
C ARG A 38 -5.64 6.69 -16.48
N LEU A 39 -5.94 7.38 -15.39
CA LEU A 39 -6.85 8.54 -15.36
C LEU A 39 -6.11 9.86 -15.30
N ASN A 40 -5.12 9.97 -14.42
CA ASN A 40 -4.42 11.23 -14.16
C ASN A 40 -3.01 10.99 -13.58
N ASN A 41 -2.13 11.96 -13.76
CA ASN A 41 -0.83 12.05 -13.10
C ASN A 41 -0.54 13.51 -12.76
N GLN A 42 -0.33 13.80 -11.47
CA GLN A 42 -0.12 15.16 -10.96
C GLN A 42 1.11 15.20 -10.06
N SER A 43 1.92 16.25 -10.20
CA SER A 43 2.99 16.55 -9.25
C SER A 43 2.52 17.65 -8.30
N ILE A 44 2.62 17.39 -6.99
CA ILE A 44 2.20 18.31 -5.94
C ILE A 44 3.41 18.69 -5.11
N THR A 45 3.58 19.97 -4.84
CA THR A 45 4.56 20.47 -3.87
C THR A 45 3.81 20.91 -2.63
N SER A 46 4.10 20.28 -1.50
CA SER A 46 3.55 20.67 -0.19
C SER A 46 4.03 22.07 0.21
N ASN A 47 3.32 22.70 1.14
CA ASN A 47 3.68 24.03 1.67
C ASN A 47 5.10 24.08 2.28
N ASN A 48 5.65 22.93 2.67
CA ASN A 48 7.01 22.79 3.21
C ASN A 48 8.06 22.44 2.14
N GLY A 49 7.73 22.58 0.85
CA GLY A 49 8.65 22.41 -0.28
C GLY A 49 8.96 20.96 -0.65
N GLN A 50 8.34 19.97 -0.01
CA GLN A 50 8.47 18.56 -0.41
C GLN A 50 7.46 18.21 -1.49
N SER A 51 7.94 17.64 -2.60
CA SER A 51 7.10 17.21 -3.70
C SER A 51 6.76 15.73 -3.64
N TYR A 52 5.58 15.38 -4.15
CA TYR A 52 5.14 14.01 -4.35
C TYR A 52 4.28 13.92 -5.62
N LEU A 53 4.16 12.72 -6.18
CA LEU A 53 3.31 12.46 -7.34
C LEU A 53 2.01 11.81 -6.89
N ILE A 54 0.91 12.16 -7.57
CA ILE A 54 -0.38 11.49 -7.48
C ILE A 54 -0.65 10.82 -8.82
N ASN A 55 -0.66 9.49 -8.84
CA ASN A 55 -1.14 8.73 -10.00
C ASN A 55 -2.54 8.21 -9.72
N SER A 56 -3.44 8.34 -10.70
CA SER A 56 -4.81 7.85 -10.59
C SER A 56 -5.13 6.84 -11.69
N TYR A 57 -5.87 5.79 -11.32
CA TYR A 57 -6.22 4.66 -12.18
C TYR A 57 -7.67 4.24 -11.98
N GLN A 58 -8.21 3.57 -12.98
CA GLN A 58 -9.46 2.84 -12.90
C GLN A 58 -9.24 1.36 -13.17
N THR A 59 -9.77 0.51 -12.30
CA THR A 59 -9.82 -0.94 -12.53
C THR A 59 -10.98 -1.31 -13.46
N PRO A 60 -10.99 -2.49 -14.11
CA PRO A 60 -12.12 -2.96 -14.90
C PRO A 60 -13.45 -2.98 -14.13
N GLU A 61 -13.38 -3.20 -12.81
CA GLU A 61 -14.50 -3.21 -11.87
C GLU A 61 -14.91 -1.79 -11.41
N LYS A 62 -14.43 -0.75 -12.09
CA LYS A 62 -14.73 0.67 -11.83
C LYS A 62 -14.28 1.15 -10.44
N THR A 63 -13.23 0.57 -9.88
CA THR A 63 -12.57 1.13 -8.70
C THR A 63 -11.60 2.22 -9.13
N ILE A 64 -11.75 3.43 -8.59
CA ILE A 64 -10.77 4.51 -8.74
C ILE A 64 -9.72 4.34 -7.65
N ILE A 65 -8.45 4.28 -8.05
CA ILE A 65 -7.30 4.17 -7.15
C ILE A 65 -6.43 5.41 -7.36
N ARG A 66 -6.03 6.06 -6.27
CA ARG A 66 -5.03 7.13 -6.24
C ARG A 66 -3.82 6.66 -5.44
N GLU A 67 -2.64 6.71 -6.05
CA GLU A 67 -1.36 6.42 -5.40
C GLU A 67 -0.61 7.72 -5.15
N TYR A 68 0.00 7.83 -3.97
CA TYR A 68 0.82 8.97 -3.57
C TYR A 68 2.27 8.48 -3.45
N ILE A 69 3.14 9.05 -4.26
CA ILE A 69 4.50 8.56 -4.50
C ILE A 69 5.49 9.61 -4.06
N ASN A 70 6.42 9.23 -3.18
CA ASN A 70 7.46 10.14 -2.69
C ASN A 70 8.60 10.28 -3.70
N THR A 71 9.54 11.18 -3.41
CA THR A 71 10.74 11.41 -4.24
C THR A 71 11.67 10.21 -4.35
N SER A 72 11.54 9.22 -3.45
CA SER A 72 12.24 7.92 -3.53
C SER A 72 11.50 6.91 -4.42
N ASN A 73 10.51 7.36 -5.18
CA ASN A 73 9.68 6.56 -6.09
C ASN A 73 8.95 5.40 -5.40
N ARG A 74 8.57 5.59 -4.13
CA ARG A 74 7.78 4.62 -3.36
C ARG A 74 6.39 5.14 -3.06
N VAL A 75 5.40 4.26 -3.20
CA VAL A 75 4.02 4.55 -2.84
C VAL A 75 3.91 4.59 -1.32
N PHE A 76 3.74 5.78 -0.73
CA PHE A 76 3.63 5.95 0.71
C PHE A 76 2.18 5.99 1.18
N ALA A 77 1.24 6.28 0.28
CA ALA A 77 -0.18 6.25 0.55
C ALA A 77 -0.98 5.82 -0.69
N VAL A 78 -2.15 5.23 -0.44
CA VAL A 78 -3.14 4.89 -1.47
C VAL A 78 -4.52 5.31 -0.98
N ALA A 79 -5.35 5.83 -1.87
CA ALA A 79 -6.77 6.10 -1.63
C ALA A 79 -7.61 5.43 -2.71
N TRP A 80 -8.79 4.94 -2.36
CA TRP A 80 -9.67 4.28 -3.30
C TRP A 80 -11.13 4.63 -3.10
N ASN A 81 -11.89 4.55 -4.19
CA ASN A 81 -13.35 4.66 -4.20
C ASN A 81 -13.91 3.65 -5.22
N SER A 82 -14.91 2.88 -4.82
CA SER A 82 -15.54 1.86 -5.65
C SER A 82 -17.03 1.72 -5.38
N SER A 83 -17.76 1.38 -6.43
CA SER A 83 -19.17 0.95 -6.33
C SER A 83 -19.33 -0.53 -5.96
N GLY A 84 -18.23 -1.31 -6.07
CA GLY A 84 -18.16 -2.72 -5.70
C GLY A 84 -16.98 -3.03 -4.77
N PRO A 85 -16.66 -4.30 -4.52
CA PRO A 85 -15.46 -4.66 -3.76
C PRO A 85 -14.20 -4.12 -4.44
N ALA A 86 -13.42 -3.30 -3.73
CA ALA A 86 -12.13 -2.83 -4.22
C ALA A 86 -11.10 -3.99 -4.22
N PRO A 87 -10.13 -4.03 -5.15
CA PRO A 87 -9.07 -5.04 -5.14
C PRO A 87 -8.03 -4.71 -4.06
N LEU A 88 -8.40 -4.86 -2.79
CA LEU A 88 -7.59 -4.44 -1.64
C LEU A 88 -6.25 -5.16 -1.56
N GLN A 89 -6.18 -6.42 -2.01
CA GLN A 89 -4.92 -7.16 -2.08
C GLN A 89 -3.92 -6.50 -3.05
N LEU A 90 -4.39 -5.99 -4.19
CA LEU A 90 -3.55 -5.31 -5.17
C LEU A 90 -2.97 -4.01 -4.60
N ILE A 91 -3.77 -3.22 -3.90
CA ILE A 91 -3.35 -1.89 -3.42
C ILE A 91 -2.59 -1.93 -2.09
N LEU A 92 -2.96 -2.84 -1.17
CA LEU A 92 -2.34 -2.95 0.15
C LEU A 92 -1.14 -3.89 0.15
N GLY A 93 -1.10 -4.87 -0.76
CA GLY A 93 0.03 -5.76 -0.89
C GLY A 93 0.32 -6.54 0.38
N ASN A 94 1.56 -6.42 0.87
CA ASN A 94 2.03 -7.07 2.10
C ASN A 94 1.25 -6.66 3.36
N TYR A 95 0.50 -5.55 3.32
CA TYR A 95 -0.34 -5.10 4.43
C TYR A 95 -1.76 -5.67 4.38
N PHE A 96 -2.12 -6.41 3.33
CA PHE A 96 -3.46 -6.98 3.15
C PHE A 96 -3.86 -7.93 4.29
N ASP A 97 -2.95 -8.79 4.76
CA ASP A 97 -3.26 -9.72 5.84
C ASP A 97 -3.56 -8.99 7.16
N ARG A 98 -2.88 -7.86 7.42
CA ARG A 98 -3.19 -7.00 8.58
C ARG A 98 -4.58 -6.38 8.45
N TYR A 99 -4.97 -5.96 7.24
CA TYR A 99 -6.34 -5.49 6.98
C TYR A 99 -7.38 -6.59 7.24
N VAL A 100 -7.15 -7.82 6.77
CA VAL A 100 -8.06 -8.96 7.00
C VAL A 100 -8.16 -9.30 8.49
N ALA A 101 -7.05 -9.25 9.21
CA ALA A 101 -7.06 -9.46 10.66
C ALA A 101 -7.91 -8.37 11.37
N ALA A 102 -7.78 -7.11 10.95
CA ALA A 102 -8.53 -6.00 11.51
C ALA A 102 -10.04 -6.06 11.20
N THR A 103 -10.45 -6.54 10.01
CA THR A 103 -11.88 -6.72 9.67
C THR A 103 -12.52 -7.88 10.42
N SER A 104 -11.73 -8.84 10.89
CA SER A 104 -12.19 -10.00 11.65
C SER A 104 -12.51 -9.66 13.12
N MET A 105 -12.05 -8.51 13.60
CA MET A 105 -12.32 -8.06 14.96
C MET A 105 -13.76 -7.55 15.09
N PRO A 106 -14.48 -7.88 16.18
CA PRO A 106 -15.81 -7.34 16.41
C PRO A 106 -15.75 -5.81 16.51
N LEU A 107 -16.31 -5.12 15.52
CA LEU A 107 -16.51 -3.68 15.61
C LEU A 107 -17.64 -3.40 16.61
N THR A 108 -17.40 -2.54 17.60
CA THR A 108 -18.45 -2.01 18.45
C THR A 108 -19.35 -1.07 17.63
N GLY A 109 -20.38 -1.64 16.97
CA GLY A 109 -21.38 -0.91 16.18
C GLY A 109 -21.06 -0.81 14.68
N ARG A 110 -21.76 0.09 13.96
CA ARG A 110 -21.59 0.37 12.52
C ARG A 110 -20.43 1.34 12.25
N ALA A 111 -19.33 1.23 12.99
CA ALA A 111 -18.20 2.13 12.83
C ALA A 111 -17.40 1.78 11.55
N PRO A 112 -16.85 2.77 10.83
CA PRO A 112 -15.86 2.51 9.79
C PRO A 112 -14.65 1.78 10.38
N LEU A 113 -14.09 0.82 9.64
CA LEU A 113 -12.86 0.15 10.08
C LEU A 113 -11.71 1.17 10.08
N ARG A 114 -11.02 1.25 11.21
CA ARG A 114 -9.79 2.02 11.36
C ARG A 114 -8.73 1.15 12.03
N LEU A 115 -7.69 0.81 11.28
CA LEU A 115 -6.46 0.23 11.80
C LEU A 115 -5.43 1.35 11.96
N GLN A 116 -4.84 1.47 13.14
CA GLN A 116 -3.83 2.49 13.41
C GLN A 116 -2.68 1.87 14.20
N ASP A 117 -1.66 1.45 13.46
CA ASP A 117 -0.38 0.98 13.97
C ASP A 117 0.69 2.08 13.81
N ALA A 118 1.88 1.84 14.38
CA ALA A 118 3.00 2.78 14.27
C ALA A 118 3.55 2.91 12.83
N ASP A 119 3.48 1.84 12.05
CA ASP A 119 4.02 1.74 10.68
C ASP A 119 2.95 1.77 9.59
N LEU A 120 1.67 1.66 9.95
CA LEU A 120 0.56 1.53 9.01
C LEU A 120 -0.72 2.13 9.58
N VAL A 121 -1.39 2.96 8.78
CA VAL A 121 -2.76 3.40 9.05
C VAL A 121 -3.64 2.98 7.88
N ILE A 122 -4.79 2.38 8.17
CA ILE A 122 -5.85 2.07 7.21
C ILE A 122 -7.16 2.60 7.75
N GLN A 123 -7.86 3.39 6.95
CA GLN A 123 -9.22 3.79 7.23
C GLN A 123 -10.11 3.42 6.05
N THR A 124 -11.18 2.68 6.32
CA THR A 124 -12.16 2.29 5.30
C THR A 124 -13.55 2.65 5.77
N GLY A 125 -14.39 3.06 4.83
CA GLY A 125 -15.77 3.42 5.08
C GLY A 125 -16.66 3.00 3.92
N GLY A 126 -17.96 3.10 4.15
CA GLY A 126 -18.93 2.80 3.12
C GLY A 126 -20.29 2.41 3.66
N GLN A 127 -21.29 2.57 2.80
CA GLN A 127 -22.61 1.95 2.94
C GLN A 127 -22.76 0.88 1.85
N MET A 128 -23.90 0.18 1.83
CA MET A 128 -24.18 -0.82 0.80
C MET A 128 -23.98 -0.23 -0.61
N ARG A 129 -22.96 -0.72 -1.33
CA ARG A 129 -22.55 -0.32 -2.70
C ARG A 129 -21.77 0.99 -2.87
N SER A 130 -21.17 1.53 -1.80
CA SER A 130 -20.18 2.61 -1.92
C SER A 130 -19.05 2.36 -0.94
N TYR A 131 -17.93 1.83 -1.44
CA TYR A 131 -16.75 1.48 -0.66
C TYR A 131 -15.66 2.50 -0.92
N PHE A 132 -15.08 3.05 0.13
CA PHE A 132 -13.96 3.96 0.01
C PHE A 132 -13.00 3.77 1.17
N GLY A 133 -11.80 4.28 1.00
CA GLY A 133 -10.82 4.26 2.06
C GLY A 133 -9.48 4.77 1.60
N TYR A 134 -8.56 4.78 2.54
CA TYR A 134 -7.18 5.09 2.29
C TYR A 134 -6.29 4.31 3.25
N ALA A 135 -5.05 4.12 2.83
CA ALA A 135 -3.99 3.56 3.64
C ALA A 135 -2.71 4.37 3.44
N TYR A 136 -1.93 4.56 4.50
CA TYR A 136 -0.64 5.25 4.41
C TYR A 136 0.36 4.71 5.42
N LEU A 137 1.64 4.96 5.13
CA LEU A 137 2.77 4.59 5.97
C LEU A 137 3.25 5.84 6.71
N PRO A 138 2.97 6.00 8.03
CA PRO A 138 3.31 7.21 8.79
C PRO A 138 4.79 7.60 8.69
N LEU A 139 5.68 6.59 8.67
CA LEU A 139 7.12 6.77 8.60
C LEU A 139 7.65 7.16 7.22
N GLN A 140 6.79 7.16 6.18
CA GLN A 140 7.16 7.51 4.80
C GLN A 140 6.43 8.75 4.28
N LEU A 141 5.68 9.45 5.15
CA LEU A 141 5.00 10.68 4.78
C LEU A 141 6.02 11.78 4.45
N PRO A 142 5.89 12.48 3.31
CA PRO A 142 6.65 13.69 3.06
C PRO A 142 6.39 14.74 4.15
N THR A 143 7.41 15.52 4.50
CA THR A 143 7.26 16.62 5.46
C THR A 143 6.17 17.59 4.99
N GLY A 144 5.20 17.88 5.85
CA GLY A 144 4.06 18.76 5.51
C GLY A 144 2.93 18.09 4.74
N PHE A 145 2.97 16.77 4.53
CA PHE A 145 1.83 16.04 4.02
C PHE A 145 0.68 16.04 5.05
N THR A 146 -0.52 16.35 4.58
CA THR A 146 -1.75 16.36 5.40
C THR A 146 -2.62 15.18 5.02
N VAL A 147 -3.10 14.40 5.99
CA VAL A 147 -3.90 13.18 5.74
C VAL A 147 -5.22 13.51 5.06
N GLU A 148 -5.70 14.75 5.21
CA GLU A 148 -6.85 15.32 4.50
C GLU A 148 -6.72 15.22 2.98
N ALA A 149 -5.49 15.20 2.44
CA ALA A 149 -5.24 15.03 1.00
C ALA A 149 -5.62 13.63 0.47
N LEU A 150 -5.89 12.66 1.34
CA LEU A 150 -6.31 11.30 0.98
C LEU A 150 -7.84 11.17 0.82
N GLN A 151 -8.62 12.14 1.30
CA GLN A 151 -10.09 12.08 1.33
C GLN A 151 -10.71 12.43 -0.03
#